data_AF-A0A0Q8IZ99-F1
#
_entry.id   AF-A0A0Q8IZ99-F1
#
_cell.length_a   1.000
_cell.length_b   1.000
_cell.length_c   1.000
_cell.angle_alpha   90.00
_cell.angle_beta   90.00
_cell.angle_gamma   90.00
#
_symmetry.space_group_name_H-M   'P 1'
#
loop_
_entity.id
_entity.type
_entity.pdbx_description
1 polymer ?
#
loop_
_entity_poly.entity_id
_entity_poly.type
_entity_poly.pdbx_seq_one_letter_code
_entity_poly.pdbx_strand_id
1 'polypeptide(L)'
;MKDLIEQVDANLQAHEEFGNSRQIIALNIERYKFALAVLARNDAKLQALLPQVEQWDQPLANKILGDLLVRAELEAAIECLETDASATQDTQRLVWCLERSLAIADGTRSLSAGAMERDFQVGPEIDGRRIWVWDLADGSEPVADALREALRLGFMPGGHCEAQIIRPTPEMVRQLDRACNLLQALAPQVAHSVFSHLHSAVIAHMRNERGPMLTASGGDSTPCMIFIAPEELANPWDTAVHIMHEAVHLKLSDMVRTSAAVVDEAMVTLPWGREITVSNCLFAFHAYVHLQVFRTAVEQLGPRYYADYGAPESYLANTRPHAMSVVNTAATTPFSRGHQRMIYLGEQFRTTWASYLTPAARRMVDWLCEAIGPMVDMRIERPDEARAAGEAQAATAPAPTIRYTKNPKLHLRPLKEHGILFASVIEQPQIRKLNTAAWLMFELCDGRNERDLAQAYAQITGVAEDRAWQKIEPMLEHLVASGMIVPIDDVAIDDATTVREGRAA
;
A
#
# COMPACT_ATOMS: atom_id res chain seq x y z
N MET A 1 27.83 -6.21 14.74
CA MET A 1 27.22 -6.47 13.42
C MET A 1 25.86 -7.11 13.53
N LYS A 2 25.71 -8.24 14.26
CA LYS A 2 24.39 -8.82 14.57
C LYS A 2 23.41 -7.78 15.13
N ASP A 3 23.81 -7.08 16.19
CA ASP A 3 22.96 -6.07 16.86
C ASP A 3 22.55 -4.93 15.91
N LEU A 4 23.42 -4.59 14.94
CA LEU A 4 23.13 -3.58 13.92
C LEU A 4 22.05 -4.08 12.93
N ILE A 5 22.12 -5.34 12.52
CA ILE A 5 21.11 -5.97 11.66
C ILE A 5 19.77 -6.01 12.36
N GLU A 6 19.74 -6.47 13.61
CA GLU A 6 18.51 -6.50 14.42
C GLU A 6 17.93 -5.09 14.63
N GLN A 7 18.79 -4.08 14.85
CA GLN A 7 18.36 -2.69 14.98
C GLN A 7 17.74 -2.14 13.69
N VAL A 8 18.38 -2.34 12.54
CA VAL A 8 17.85 -1.83 11.25
C VAL A 8 16.59 -2.59 10.84
N ASP A 9 16.55 -3.91 11.03
CA ASP A 9 15.36 -4.75 10.83
C ASP A 9 14.16 -4.21 11.63
N ALA A 10 14.36 -3.89 12.91
CA ALA A 10 13.34 -3.28 13.77
C ALA A 10 12.95 -1.86 13.33
N ASN A 11 13.94 -1.00 12.99
CA ASN A 11 13.68 0.38 12.58
C ASN A 11 12.83 0.48 11.31
N LEU A 12 13.01 -0.44 10.37
CA LEU A 12 12.20 -0.53 9.15
C LEU A 12 10.73 -0.92 9.43
N GLN A 13 10.40 -1.42 10.62
CA GLN A 13 9.03 -1.72 11.03
C GLN A 13 8.46 -0.72 12.04
N ALA A 14 9.31 0.12 12.64
CA ALA A 14 8.92 0.99 13.75
C ALA A 14 8.17 2.26 13.31
N HIS A 15 8.29 2.69 12.06
CA HIS A 15 7.61 3.89 11.60
C HIS A 15 6.10 3.67 11.53
N GLU A 16 5.36 4.51 12.25
CA GLU A 16 3.91 4.40 12.40
C GLU A 16 3.17 4.40 11.05
N GLU A 17 3.44 5.38 10.19
CA GLU A 17 2.77 5.52 8.88
C GLU A 17 3.22 4.51 7.81
N PHE A 18 4.51 4.14 7.78
CA PHE A 18 5.12 3.47 6.61
C PHE A 18 5.69 2.08 6.92
N GLY A 19 6.10 1.82 8.17
CA GLY A 19 6.73 0.56 8.59
C GLY A 19 5.74 -0.38 9.28
N ASN A 20 4.80 0.14 10.05
CA ASN A 20 3.93 -0.64 10.91
C ASN A 20 2.84 -1.38 10.11
N SER A 21 3.07 -2.66 9.84
CA SER A 21 2.15 -3.49 9.02
C SER A 21 0.76 -3.63 9.62
N ARG A 22 0.67 -3.71 10.96
CA ARG A 22 -0.64 -3.82 11.65
C ARG A 22 -1.49 -2.58 11.40
N GLN A 23 -0.87 -1.40 11.45
CA GLN A 23 -1.55 -0.15 11.17
C GLN A 23 -1.92 0.01 9.71
N ILE A 24 -1.01 -0.35 8.79
CA ILE A 24 -1.32 -0.34 7.35
C ILE A 24 -2.54 -1.23 7.05
N ILE A 25 -2.59 -2.44 7.62
CA ILE A 25 -3.71 -3.38 7.45
C ILE A 25 -4.99 -2.83 8.07
N ALA A 26 -4.93 -2.29 9.29
CA ALA A 26 -6.08 -1.67 9.94
C ALA A 26 -6.67 -0.51 9.12
N LEU A 27 -5.81 0.36 8.58
CA LEU A 27 -6.26 1.46 7.72
C LEU A 27 -6.88 0.97 6.40
N ASN A 28 -6.37 -0.10 5.81
CA ASN A 28 -6.99 -0.71 4.63
C ASN A 28 -8.35 -1.34 4.95
N ILE A 29 -8.49 -2.02 6.08
CA ILE A 29 -9.79 -2.55 6.54
C ILE A 29 -10.80 -1.42 6.70
N GLU A 30 -10.42 -0.30 7.31
CA GLU A 30 -11.32 0.84 7.46
C GLU A 30 -11.65 1.54 6.14
N ARG A 31 -10.68 1.60 5.19
CA ARG A 31 -10.94 2.02 3.80
C ARG A 31 -11.97 1.10 3.15
N TYR A 32 -11.85 -0.21 3.32
CA TYR A 32 -12.76 -1.20 2.73
C TYR A 32 -14.16 -1.13 3.32
N LYS A 33 -14.29 -0.98 4.64
CA LYS A 33 -15.59 -0.73 5.29
C LYS A 33 -16.24 0.54 4.73
N PHE A 34 -15.47 1.62 4.60
CA PHE A 34 -15.94 2.85 3.99
C PHE A 34 -16.37 2.68 2.53
N ALA A 35 -15.58 1.98 1.72
CA ALA A 35 -15.90 1.68 0.33
C ALA A 35 -17.22 0.91 0.21
N LEU A 36 -17.41 -0.13 1.03
CA LEU A 36 -18.66 -0.88 1.09
C LEU A 36 -19.86 0.02 1.43
N ALA A 37 -19.69 0.97 2.37
CA ALA A 37 -20.74 1.93 2.71
C ALA A 37 -21.09 2.87 1.53
N VAL A 38 -20.10 3.29 0.75
CA VAL A 38 -20.31 4.10 -0.46
C VAL A 38 -21.00 3.29 -1.56
N LEU A 39 -20.53 2.07 -1.83
CA LEU A 39 -21.09 1.15 -2.84
C LEU A 39 -22.53 0.76 -2.52
N ALA A 40 -22.83 0.49 -1.25
CA ALA A 40 -24.15 0.10 -0.78
C ALA A 40 -25.24 1.12 -1.15
N ARG A 41 -24.92 2.39 -1.35
CA ARG A 41 -25.92 3.42 -1.69
C ARG A 41 -26.77 3.05 -2.91
N ASN A 42 -26.19 2.30 -3.85
CA ASN A 42 -26.86 1.86 -5.07
C ASN A 42 -27.10 0.34 -5.13
N ASP A 43 -26.77 -0.41 -4.07
CA ASP A 43 -26.96 -1.87 -4.02
C ASP A 43 -27.65 -2.30 -2.72
N ALA A 44 -28.91 -2.75 -2.85
CA ALA A 44 -29.74 -3.14 -1.72
C ALA A 44 -29.20 -4.35 -0.93
N LYS A 45 -28.44 -5.25 -1.58
CA LYS A 45 -27.85 -6.40 -0.88
C LYS A 45 -26.66 -5.97 -0.04
N LEU A 46 -25.78 -5.11 -0.58
CA LEU A 46 -24.71 -4.51 0.21
C LEU A 46 -25.28 -3.70 1.39
N GLN A 47 -26.37 -2.94 1.19
CA GLN A 47 -27.05 -2.23 2.31
C GLN A 47 -27.47 -3.18 3.44
N ALA A 48 -27.97 -4.36 3.09
CA ALA A 48 -28.38 -5.36 4.08
C ALA A 48 -27.18 -5.97 4.84
N LEU A 49 -25.99 -6.00 4.23
CA LEU A 49 -24.77 -6.52 4.86
C LEU A 49 -24.06 -5.49 5.75
N LEU A 50 -24.20 -4.19 5.48
CA LEU A 50 -23.47 -3.12 6.19
C LEU A 50 -23.55 -3.20 7.73
N PRO A 51 -24.72 -3.42 8.37
CA PRO A 51 -24.79 -3.46 9.83
C PRO A 51 -23.91 -4.56 10.44
N GLN A 52 -23.70 -5.67 9.72
CA GLN A 52 -22.82 -6.74 10.16
C GLN A 52 -21.36 -6.38 9.94
N VAL A 53 -21.03 -5.80 8.77
CA VAL A 53 -19.67 -5.35 8.42
C VAL A 53 -19.12 -4.35 9.46
N GLU A 54 -19.95 -3.41 9.91
CA GLU A 54 -19.55 -2.41 10.92
C GLU A 54 -19.31 -3.02 12.31
N GLN A 55 -19.87 -4.20 12.59
CA GLN A 55 -19.70 -4.90 13.86
C GLN A 55 -18.50 -5.86 13.87
N TRP A 56 -17.84 -6.07 12.72
CA TRP A 56 -16.68 -6.95 12.66
C TRP A 56 -15.53 -6.40 13.49
N ASP A 57 -15.05 -7.23 14.40
CA ASP A 57 -13.78 -7.02 15.08
C ASP A 57 -12.60 -7.16 14.10
N GLN A 58 -11.42 -6.77 14.58
CA GLN A 58 -10.22 -6.77 13.73
C GLN A 58 -9.87 -8.17 13.18
N PRO A 59 -9.90 -9.26 13.96
CA PRO A 59 -9.65 -10.60 13.44
C PRO A 59 -10.62 -11.03 12.34
N LEU A 60 -11.93 -10.85 12.53
CA LEU A 60 -12.93 -11.23 11.53
C LEU A 60 -12.82 -10.38 10.27
N ALA A 61 -12.65 -9.07 10.42
CA ALA A 61 -12.45 -8.16 9.29
C ALA A 61 -11.18 -8.52 8.50
N ASN A 62 -10.08 -8.84 9.18
CA ASN A 62 -8.84 -9.28 8.53
C ASN A 62 -9.02 -10.62 7.80
N LYS A 63 -9.76 -11.57 8.38
CA LYS A 63 -10.06 -12.85 7.73
C LYS A 63 -10.90 -12.68 6.46
N ILE A 64 -11.94 -11.85 6.50
CA ILE A 64 -12.89 -11.68 5.38
C ILE A 64 -12.34 -10.71 4.34
N LEU A 65 -11.95 -9.49 4.73
CA LEU A 65 -11.46 -8.46 3.81
C LEU A 65 -10.02 -8.69 3.37
N GLY A 66 -9.28 -9.55 4.08
CA GLY A 66 -8.01 -10.09 3.64
C GLY A 66 -8.13 -11.36 2.79
N ASP A 67 -9.32 -11.91 2.60
CA ASP A 67 -9.50 -13.04 1.66
C ASP A 67 -9.21 -12.58 0.23
N LEU A 68 -8.45 -13.37 -0.53
CA LEU A 68 -7.98 -12.98 -1.85
C LEU A 68 -9.12 -12.59 -2.79
N LEU A 69 -10.17 -13.41 -2.86
CA LEU A 69 -11.27 -13.19 -3.78
C LEU A 69 -12.14 -12.02 -3.32
N VAL A 70 -12.47 -11.94 -2.02
CA VAL A 70 -13.22 -10.79 -1.47
C VAL A 70 -12.48 -9.49 -1.78
N ARG A 71 -11.17 -9.47 -1.54
CA ARG A 71 -10.34 -8.29 -1.74
C ARG A 71 -10.20 -7.92 -3.21
N ALA A 72 -10.03 -8.89 -4.11
CA ALA A 72 -9.97 -8.64 -5.55
C ALA A 72 -11.27 -8.03 -6.08
N GLU A 73 -12.42 -8.59 -5.71
CA GLU A 73 -13.73 -8.08 -6.13
C GLU A 73 -14.04 -6.71 -5.51
N LEU A 74 -13.54 -6.44 -4.30
CA LEU A 74 -13.68 -5.13 -3.66
C LEU A 74 -12.80 -4.07 -4.33
N GLU A 75 -11.55 -4.37 -4.66
CA GLU A 75 -10.69 -3.43 -5.39
C GLU A 75 -11.21 -3.16 -6.80
N ALA A 76 -11.71 -4.18 -7.51
CA ALA A 76 -12.37 -3.99 -8.80
C ALA A 76 -13.60 -3.07 -8.68
N ALA A 77 -14.42 -3.26 -7.64
CA ALA A 77 -15.57 -2.38 -7.38
C ALA A 77 -15.15 -0.95 -7.05
N ILE A 78 -14.06 -0.75 -6.30
CA ILE A 78 -13.50 0.57 -6.00
C ILE A 78 -12.92 1.21 -7.27
N GLU A 79 -12.19 0.47 -8.10
CA GLU A 79 -11.67 0.98 -9.37
C GLU A 79 -12.81 1.47 -10.26
N CYS A 80 -13.89 0.70 -10.41
CA CYS A 80 -15.09 1.13 -11.14
C CYS A 80 -15.72 2.39 -10.52
N LEU A 81 -15.80 2.47 -9.18
CA LEU A 81 -16.31 3.63 -8.45
C LEU A 81 -15.50 4.91 -8.73
N GLU A 82 -14.18 4.80 -8.86
CA GLU A 82 -13.28 5.94 -8.99
C GLU A 82 -13.05 6.37 -10.45
N THR A 83 -13.21 5.46 -11.41
CA THR A 83 -12.91 5.72 -12.84
C THR A 83 -14.12 6.04 -13.70
N ASP A 84 -15.29 5.46 -13.42
CA ASP A 84 -16.51 5.68 -14.22
C ASP A 84 -17.76 5.76 -13.33
N ALA A 85 -18.08 6.98 -12.90
CA ALA A 85 -19.29 7.26 -12.13
C ALA A 85 -20.60 6.93 -12.88
N SER A 86 -20.54 6.67 -14.20
CA SER A 86 -21.69 6.33 -15.04
C SER A 86 -21.84 4.83 -15.30
N ALA A 87 -20.80 4.03 -15.02
CA ALA A 87 -20.86 2.58 -15.16
C ALA A 87 -21.81 1.99 -14.10
N THR A 88 -22.68 1.08 -14.54
CA THR A 88 -23.46 0.26 -13.59
C THR A 88 -22.48 -0.64 -12.86
N GLN A 89 -22.28 -0.40 -11.56
CA GLN A 89 -21.38 -1.20 -10.74
C GLN A 89 -21.96 -2.60 -10.56
N ASP A 90 -21.34 -3.58 -11.20
CA ASP A 90 -21.70 -4.99 -10.94
C ASP A 90 -21.06 -5.44 -9.64
N THR A 91 -21.77 -5.24 -8.53
CA THR A 91 -21.32 -5.70 -7.20
C THR A 91 -21.79 -7.12 -6.89
N GLN A 92 -22.44 -7.84 -7.82
CA GLN A 92 -23.05 -9.13 -7.55
C GLN A 92 -22.04 -10.16 -7.04
N ARG A 93 -20.83 -10.15 -7.61
CA ARG A 93 -19.76 -11.08 -7.23
C ARG A 93 -19.16 -10.73 -5.87
N LEU A 94 -18.96 -9.45 -5.58
CA LEU A 94 -18.56 -8.97 -4.26
C LEU A 94 -19.57 -9.38 -3.18
N VAL A 95 -20.87 -9.14 -3.42
CA VAL A 95 -21.95 -9.55 -2.50
C VAL A 95 -21.91 -11.05 -2.27
N TRP A 96 -21.80 -11.85 -3.34
CA TRP A 96 -21.70 -13.31 -3.25
C TRP A 96 -20.48 -13.74 -2.41
N CYS A 97 -19.31 -13.12 -2.62
CA CYS A 97 -18.11 -13.42 -1.83
C CYS A 97 -18.30 -13.09 -0.34
N LEU A 98 -18.93 -11.95 -0.02
CA LEU A 98 -19.19 -11.52 1.35
C LEU A 98 -20.19 -12.45 2.05
N GLU A 99 -21.31 -12.78 1.41
CA GLU A 99 -22.31 -13.72 1.95
C GLU A 99 -21.70 -15.10 2.22
N ARG A 100 -20.87 -15.61 1.29
CA ARG A 100 -20.19 -16.90 1.46
C ARG A 100 -19.15 -16.86 2.56
N SER A 101 -18.38 -15.78 2.65
CA SER A 101 -17.38 -15.60 3.72
C SER A 101 -18.02 -15.53 5.10
N LEU A 102 -19.15 -14.83 5.21
CA LEU A 102 -19.95 -14.77 6.43
C LEU A 102 -20.50 -16.14 6.84
N ALA A 103 -20.98 -16.94 5.88
CA ALA A 103 -21.50 -18.28 6.15
C ALA A 103 -20.44 -19.25 6.72
N ILE A 104 -19.16 -18.96 6.54
CA ILE A 104 -18.03 -19.75 7.07
C ILE A 104 -17.17 -18.96 8.06
N ALA A 105 -17.68 -17.85 8.59
CA ALA A 105 -16.94 -16.94 9.46
C ALA A 105 -16.37 -17.64 10.69
N ASP A 106 -17.12 -18.58 11.28
CA ASP A 106 -16.72 -19.35 12.47
C ASP A 106 -15.67 -20.44 12.18
N GLY A 107 -15.41 -20.75 10.90
CA GLY A 107 -14.40 -21.74 10.49
C GLY A 107 -12.96 -21.24 10.64
N THR A 108 -11.98 -22.11 10.42
CA THR A 108 -10.57 -21.72 10.42
C THR A 108 -10.11 -21.17 9.07
N ARG A 109 -10.79 -21.53 7.98
CA ARG A 109 -10.43 -21.14 6.61
C ARG A 109 -11.23 -19.92 6.16
N SER A 110 -10.59 -19.07 5.35
CA SER A 110 -11.26 -18.02 4.57
C SER A 110 -11.93 -18.65 3.33
N LEU A 111 -12.67 -17.84 2.56
CA LEU A 111 -13.37 -18.30 1.35
C LEU A 111 -12.40 -18.94 0.35
N SER A 112 -11.35 -18.22 -0.01
CA SER A 112 -10.34 -18.66 -0.97
C SER A 112 -9.56 -19.87 -0.45
N ALA A 113 -9.18 -19.87 0.84
CA ALA A 113 -8.51 -21.02 1.46
C ALA A 113 -9.39 -22.26 1.53
N GLY A 114 -10.71 -22.09 1.65
CA GLY A 114 -11.69 -23.18 1.64
C GLY A 114 -11.77 -23.92 0.30
N ALA A 115 -11.40 -23.27 -0.81
CA ALA A 115 -11.42 -23.85 -2.15
C ALA A 115 -10.19 -24.73 -2.47
N MET A 116 -9.15 -24.71 -1.62
CA MET A 116 -7.94 -25.51 -1.84
C MET A 116 -8.24 -27.00 -1.66
N GLU A 117 -7.83 -27.82 -2.63
CA GLU A 117 -8.00 -29.27 -2.61
C GLU A 117 -7.15 -29.91 -1.50
N ARG A 118 -5.89 -29.47 -1.37
CA ARG A 118 -4.99 -29.89 -0.30
C ARG A 118 -4.67 -28.73 0.65
N ASP A 119 -4.50 -29.07 1.92
CA ASP A 119 -4.17 -28.12 2.99
C ASP A 119 -2.66 -27.83 3.03
N PHE A 120 -2.14 -27.21 1.97
CA PHE A 120 -0.74 -26.81 1.93
C PHE A 120 -0.54 -25.41 2.47
N GLN A 121 0.25 -25.32 3.54
CA GLN A 121 0.58 -24.08 4.21
C GLN A 121 2.08 -24.00 4.47
N VAL A 122 2.63 -22.79 4.41
CA VAL A 122 4.06 -22.51 4.60
C VAL A 122 4.27 -21.25 5.45
N GLY A 123 5.48 -21.12 5.98
CA GLY A 123 5.92 -19.97 6.75
C GLY A 123 5.38 -19.94 8.18
N PRO A 124 5.74 -18.90 8.96
CA PRO A 124 5.30 -18.76 10.33
C PRO A 124 3.80 -18.45 10.41
N GLU A 125 3.18 -18.80 11.54
CA GLU A 125 1.82 -18.37 11.86
C GLU A 125 1.86 -16.92 12.35
N ILE A 126 1.26 -16.01 11.58
CA ILE A 126 1.15 -14.59 11.88
C ILE A 126 -0.33 -14.26 12.01
N ASP A 127 -0.75 -13.70 13.15
CA ASP A 127 -2.12 -13.29 13.41
C ASP A 127 -3.18 -14.38 13.11
N GLY A 128 -2.85 -15.63 13.48
CA GLY A 128 -3.73 -16.80 13.31
C GLY A 128 -3.78 -17.38 11.90
N ARG A 129 -2.85 -16.99 11.00
CA ARG A 129 -2.79 -17.50 9.63
C ARG A 129 -1.37 -17.84 9.18
N ARG A 130 -1.28 -18.85 8.31
CA ARG A 130 -0.08 -19.19 7.53
C ARG A 130 -0.33 -18.89 6.05
N ILE A 131 0.72 -18.92 5.23
CA ILE A 131 0.61 -18.67 3.80
C ILE A 131 0.09 -19.93 3.13
N TRP A 132 -0.99 -19.80 2.37
CA TRP A 132 -1.54 -20.90 1.59
C TRP A 132 -0.75 -21.12 0.31
N VAL A 133 -0.43 -22.37 0.00
CA VAL A 133 0.13 -22.72 -1.32
C VAL A 133 -1.01 -23.19 -2.19
N TRP A 134 -1.22 -22.46 -3.29
CA TRP A 134 -2.37 -22.64 -4.14
C TRP A 134 -2.41 -24.04 -4.77
N ASP A 135 -3.51 -24.75 -4.55
CA ASP A 135 -3.78 -26.07 -5.11
C ASP A 135 -5.30 -26.23 -5.32
N LEU A 136 -5.80 -25.71 -6.43
CA LEU A 136 -7.21 -25.91 -6.79
C LEU A 136 -7.41 -27.23 -7.53
N ALA A 137 -8.53 -27.89 -7.25
CA ALA A 137 -9.02 -29.02 -8.02
C ALA A 137 -9.24 -28.63 -9.50
N ASP A 138 -9.27 -29.59 -10.43
CA ASP A 138 -9.56 -29.30 -11.85
C ASP A 138 -11.07 -29.24 -12.11
N GLY A 139 -11.88 -29.70 -11.15
CA GLY A 139 -13.33 -29.62 -11.22
C GLY A 139 -13.85 -28.18 -11.24
N SER A 140 -14.98 -27.98 -11.90
CA SER A 140 -15.70 -26.69 -11.83
C SER A 140 -16.37 -26.57 -10.46
N GLU A 141 -15.98 -25.54 -9.74
CA GLU A 141 -16.56 -25.13 -8.47
C GLU A 141 -16.54 -23.60 -8.46
N PRO A 142 -17.62 -22.91 -8.05
CA PRO A 142 -17.72 -21.46 -8.24
C PRO A 142 -16.58 -20.62 -7.65
N VAL A 143 -16.08 -20.97 -6.45
CA VAL A 143 -14.95 -20.25 -5.84
C VAL A 143 -13.67 -20.55 -6.59
N ALA A 144 -13.42 -21.83 -6.91
CA ALA A 144 -12.25 -22.24 -7.67
C ALA A 144 -12.20 -21.60 -9.07
N ASP A 145 -13.33 -21.57 -9.77
CA ASP A 145 -13.48 -20.95 -11.09
C ASP A 145 -13.20 -19.44 -11.01
N ALA A 146 -13.69 -18.78 -9.95
CA ALA A 146 -13.42 -17.37 -9.72
C ALA A 146 -11.95 -17.07 -9.43
N LEU A 147 -11.30 -17.90 -8.62
CA LEU A 147 -9.87 -17.80 -8.34
C LEU A 147 -9.02 -18.03 -9.58
N ARG A 148 -9.37 -19.01 -10.44
CA ARG A 148 -8.66 -19.23 -11.71
C ARG A 148 -8.78 -18.03 -12.64
N GLU A 149 -9.94 -17.39 -12.70
CA GLU A 149 -10.12 -16.18 -13.50
C GLU A 149 -9.33 -14.99 -12.93
N ALA A 150 -9.36 -14.79 -11.61
CA ALA A 150 -8.58 -13.77 -10.92
C ALA A 150 -7.08 -13.91 -11.24
N LEU A 151 -6.54 -15.13 -11.19
CA LEU A 151 -5.16 -15.44 -11.54
C LEU A 151 -4.82 -15.16 -13.00
N ARG A 152 -5.74 -15.43 -13.92
CA ARG A 152 -5.57 -15.13 -15.35
C ARG A 152 -5.40 -13.62 -15.59
N LEU A 153 -6.01 -12.81 -14.75
CA LEU A 153 -5.94 -11.35 -14.77
C LEU A 153 -4.86 -10.79 -13.80
N GLY A 154 -4.20 -11.66 -13.02
CA GLY A 154 -3.56 -11.43 -11.71
C GLY A 154 -2.34 -10.52 -11.62
N PHE A 155 -1.76 -10.09 -12.74
CA PHE A 155 -0.43 -9.48 -12.74
C PHE A 155 -0.50 -7.96 -12.56
N MET A 156 0.46 -7.38 -11.83
CA MET A 156 0.55 -5.93 -11.66
C MET A 156 0.51 -5.19 -13.01
N PRO A 157 -0.15 -4.01 -13.07
CA PRO A 157 -0.26 -3.23 -14.31
C PRO A 157 1.12 -2.88 -14.90
N GLY A 158 1.28 -3.03 -16.22
CA GLY A 158 2.49 -2.57 -16.93
C GLY A 158 3.10 -3.53 -17.94
N GLY A 159 2.49 -4.68 -18.21
CA GLY A 159 2.86 -5.55 -19.33
C GLY A 159 2.02 -6.83 -19.40
N HIS A 160 1.86 -7.40 -20.59
CA HIS A 160 1.26 -8.73 -20.73
C HIS A 160 2.17 -9.77 -20.09
N CYS A 161 1.69 -10.38 -19.01
CA CYS A 161 2.34 -11.52 -18.35
C CYS A 161 1.48 -12.76 -18.56
N GLU A 162 2.06 -13.79 -19.17
CA GLU A 162 1.47 -15.12 -19.27
C GLU A 162 1.97 -15.96 -18.09
N ALA A 163 1.06 -16.68 -17.43
CA ALA A 163 1.43 -17.62 -16.38
C ALA A 163 0.79 -18.98 -16.58
N GLN A 164 1.65 -20.00 -16.54
CA GLN A 164 1.25 -21.39 -16.46
C GLN A 164 1.32 -21.82 -15.00
N ILE A 165 0.17 -21.96 -14.37
CA ILE A 165 0.07 -22.40 -12.97
C ILE A 165 0.42 -23.89 -12.87
N ILE A 166 1.22 -24.22 -11.87
CA ILE A 166 1.70 -25.57 -11.60
C ILE A 166 1.05 -26.06 -10.31
N ARG A 167 0.52 -27.28 -10.34
CA ARG A 167 0.05 -27.92 -9.12
C ARG A 167 1.22 -28.21 -8.19
N PRO A 168 1.18 -27.74 -6.92
CA PRO A 168 2.29 -27.91 -6.01
C PRO A 168 2.49 -29.40 -5.66
N THR A 169 3.76 -29.79 -5.61
CA THR A 169 4.16 -31.07 -5.03
C THR A 169 4.52 -30.88 -3.55
N PRO A 170 4.45 -31.94 -2.71
CA PRO A 170 4.89 -31.85 -1.32
C PRO A 170 6.35 -31.38 -1.15
N GLU A 171 7.23 -31.68 -2.11
CA GLU A 171 8.61 -31.21 -2.08
C GLU A 171 8.71 -29.70 -2.32
N MET A 172 7.99 -29.17 -3.30
CA MET A 172 7.94 -27.73 -3.56
C MET A 172 7.42 -26.95 -2.33
N VAL A 173 6.38 -27.48 -1.66
CA VAL A 173 5.84 -26.88 -0.44
C VAL A 173 6.88 -26.89 0.69
N ARG A 174 7.63 -27.98 0.88
CA ARG A 174 8.72 -28.04 1.86
C ARG A 174 9.84 -27.04 1.56
N GLN A 175 10.21 -26.91 0.29
CA GLN A 175 11.25 -25.97 -0.15
C GLN A 175 10.85 -24.52 0.10
N LEU A 176 9.59 -24.18 -0.21
CA LEU A 176 9.02 -22.87 0.08
C LEU A 176 8.95 -22.59 1.59
N ASP A 177 8.50 -23.56 2.40
CA ASP A 177 8.48 -23.44 3.87
C ASP A 177 9.89 -23.23 4.45
N ARG A 178 10.87 -23.98 3.94
CA ARG A 178 12.28 -23.82 4.31
C ARG A 178 12.76 -22.39 4.03
N ALA A 179 12.44 -21.81 2.88
CA ALA A 179 12.80 -20.43 2.57
C ALA A 179 12.09 -19.41 3.48
N CYS A 180 10.80 -19.60 3.79
CA CYS A 180 10.08 -18.74 4.75
C CYS A 180 10.74 -18.77 6.14
N ASN A 181 11.13 -19.96 6.61
CA ASN A 181 11.79 -20.13 7.90
C ASN A 181 13.19 -19.48 7.91
N LEU A 182 13.92 -19.54 6.79
CA LEU A 182 15.20 -18.83 6.63
C LEU A 182 15.01 -17.31 6.72
N LEU A 183 14.00 -16.75 6.04
CA LEU A 183 13.68 -15.33 6.11
C LEU A 183 13.37 -14.90 7.55
N GLN A 184 12.54 -15.67 8.26
CA GLN A 184 12.20 -15.43 9.66
C GLN A 184 13.44 -15.49 10.59
N ALA A 185 14.41 -16.34 10.28
CA ALA A 185 15.61 -16.52 11.07
C ALA A 185 16.67 -15.41 10.86
N LEU A 186 16.66 -14.76 9.70
CA LEU A 186 17.65 -13.73 9.33
C LEU A 186 17.16 -12.30 9.57
N ALA A 187 15.88 -12.03 9.33
CA ALA A 187 15.28 -10.70 9.45
C ALA A 187 13.88 -10.81 10.08
N PRO A 188 13.78 -11.15 11.38
CA PRO A 188 12.52 -11.55 12.00
C PRO A 188 11.43 -10.47 11.97
N GLN A 189 11.77 -9.18 12.05
CA GLN A 189 10.79 -8.10 12.05
C GLN A 189 10.28 -7.83 10.62
N VAL A 190 11.17 -7.80 9.63
CA VAL A 190 10.79 -7.76 8.20
C VAL A 190 9.96 -9.00 7.86
N ALA A 191 10.35 -10.20 8.29
CA ALA A 191 9.60 -11.43 8.05
C ALA A 191 8.16 -11.34 8.59
N HIS A 192 8.01 -10.94 9.86
CA HIS A 192 6.69 -10.71 10.45
C HIS A 192 5.86 -9.74 9.61
N SER A 193 6.45 -8.59 9.25
CA SER A 193 5.80 -7.57 8.43
C SER A 193 5.34 -8.10 7.07
N VAL A 194 6.23 -8.73 6.30
CA VAL A 194 5.88 -9.17 4.94
C VAL A 194 4.86 -10.30 4.95
N PHE A 195 4.94 -11.20 5.94
CA PHE A 195 3.96 -12.27 6.12
C PHE A 195 2.59 -11.75 6.59
N SER A 196 2.52 -10.58 7.23
CA SER A 196 1.25 -9.86 7.49
C SER A 196 0.55 -9.35 6.22
N HIS A 197 1.24 -9.25 5.08
CA HIS A 197 0.64 -8.86 3.78
C HIS A 197 0.54 -10.01 2.77
N LEU A 198 1.31 -11.09 2.97
CA LEU A 198 1.31 -12.27 2.11
C LEU A 198 0.36 -13.35 2.63
N HIS A 199 -0.69 -13.66 1.87
CA HIS A 199 -1.72 -14.64 2.26
C HIS A 199 -1.63 -15.93 1.44
N SER A 200 -1.15 -15.84 0.19
CA SER A 200 -1.07 -16.98 -0.71
C SER A 200 0.17 -16.95 -1.59
N ALA A 201 0.68 -18.12 -1.95
CA ALA A 201 1.73 -18.29 -2.94
C ALA A 201 1.27 -19.26 -4.05
N VAL A 202 1.66 -18.96 -5.28
CA VAL A 202 1.38 -19.77 -6.47
C VAL A 202 2.71 -20.20 -7.08
N ILE A 203 2.80 -21.47 -7.45
CA ILE A 203 3.92 -21.98 -8.25
C ILE A 203 3.52 -21.85 -9.71
N ALA A 204 4.28 -21.07 -10.49
CA ALA A 204 3.94 -20.81 -11.88
C ALA A 204 5.17 -20.54 -12.74
N HIS A 205 5.15 -21.01 -13.99
CA HIS A 205 6.06 -20.49 -15.01
C HIS A 205 5.47 -19.20 -15.56
N MET A 206 6.19 -18.09 -15.38
CA MET A 206 5.76 -16.77 -15.81
C MET A 206 6.62 -16.26 -16.96
N ARG A 207 6.01 -15.53 -17.88
CA ARG A 207 6.69 -14.91 -19.02
C ARG A 207 6.07 -13.57 -19.35
N ASN A 208 6.92 -12.59 -19.62
CA ASN A 208 6.51 -11.31 -20.20
C ASN A 208 7.28 -11.04 -21.50
N GLU A 209 7.09 -9.84 -22.07
CA GLU A 209 7.77 -9.38 -23.28
C GLU A 209 9.30 -9.45 -23.22
N ARG A 210 9.88 -9.44 -22.01
CA ARG A 210 11.34 -9.51 -21.76
C ARG A 210 11.83 -10.93 -21.50
N GLY A 211 10.94 -11.92 -21.48
CA GLY A 211 11.27 -13.33 -21.30
C GLY A 211 10.75 -13.93 -19.99
N PRO A 212 11.33 -15.05 -19.54
CA PRO A 212 10.91 -15.74 -18.32
C PRO A 212 11.10 -14.86 -17.08
N MET A 213 10.13 -14.90 -16.17
CA MET A 213 10.18 -14.24 -14.86
C MET A 213 10.39 -15.27 -13.76
N LEU A 214 11.21 -14.93 -12.76
CA LEU A 214 11.49 -15.79 -11.61
C LEU A 214 10.38 -15.68 -10.56
N THR A 215 9.91 -14.44 -10.35
CA THR A 215 8.90 -14.08 -9.37
C THR A 215 8.00 -12.98 -9.89
N ALA A 216 6.83 -12.86 -9.30
CA ALA A 216 5.96 -11.70 -9.43
C ALA A 216 5.11 -11.51 -8.17
N SER A 217 4.75 -10.27 -7.89
CA SER A 217 3.70 -9.91 -6.96
C SER A 217 2.37 -9.80 -7.71
N GLY A 218 1.28 -10.21 -7.06
CA GLY A 218 -0.06 -10.06 -7.59
C GLY A 218 -0.49 -8.60 -7.61
N GLY A 219 -1.23 -8.23 -8.67
CA GLY A 219 -1.89 -6.94 -8.81
C GLY A 219 -3.24 -6.91 -8.08
N ASP A 220 -4.10 -5.97 -8.48
CA ASP A 220 -5.42 -5.77 -7.86
C ASP A 220 -6.38 -6.96 -8.03
N SER A 221 -6.17 -7.77 -9.07
CA SER A 221 -6.91 -9.01 -9.34
C SER A 221 -6.46 -10.19 -8.48
N THR A 222 -5.25 -10.18 -7.91
CA THR A 222 -4.77 -11.19 -6.94
C THR A 222 -3.99 -10.53 -5.81
N PRO A 223 -4.66 -9.72 -4.98
CA PRO A 223 -3.99 -9.04 -3.88
C PRO A 223 -3.51 -10.07 -2.84
N CYS A 224 -2.48 -9.72 -2.07
CA CYS A 224 -1.87 -10.59 -1.05
C CYS A 224 -1.24 -11.90 -1.60
N MET A 225 -0.94 -11.96 -2.89
CA MET A 225 -0.39 -13.16 -3.54
C MET A 225 0.97 -12.91 -4.17
N ILE A 226 1.85 -13.91 -4.12
CA ILE A 226 3.07 -13.96 -4.93
C ILE A 226 3.07 -15.18 -5.84
N PHE A 227 3.82 -15.06 -6.93
CA PHE A 227 4.08 -16.11 -7.88
C PHE A 227 5.57 -16.42 -7.86
N ILE A 228 5.91 -17.71 -7.87
CA ILE A 228 7.30 -18.17 -7.88
C ILE A 228 7.49 -19.29 -8.90
N ALA A 229 8.55 -19.17 -9.69
CA ALA A 229 8.95 -20.20 -10.63
C ALA A 229 9.49 -21.42 -9.85
N PRO A 230 9.13 -22.66 -10.24
CA PRO A 230 9.53 -23.86 -9.52
C PRO A 230 11.05 -24.05 -9.45
N GLU A 231 11.79 -23.54 -10.43
CA GLU A 231 13.26 -23.62 -10.46
C GLU A 231 13.92 -22.85 -9.32
N GLU A 232 13.26 -21.81 -8.81
CA GLU A 232 13.81 -20.97 -7.74
C GLU A 232 13.82 -21.70 -6.39
N LEU A 233 12.86 -22.60 -6.17
CA LEU A 233 12.63 -23.29 -4.89
C LEU A 233 13.82 -24.17 -4.46
N ALA A 234 14.67 -24.58 -5.39
CA ALA A 234 15.87 -25.37 -5.09
C ALA A 234 16.91 -24.59 -4.25
N ASN A 235 16.94 -23.25 -4.37
CA ASN A 235 17.85 -22.37 -3.64
C ASN A 235 17.08 -21.64 -2.52
N PRO A 236 17.20 -22.04 -1.25
CA PRO A 236 16.45 -21.42 -0.16
C PRO A 236 16.84 -19.97 0.09
N TRP A 237 18.08 -19.57 -0.22
CA TRP A 237 18.58 -18.21 -0.01
C TRP A 237 17.95 -17.21 -0.98
N ASP A 238 17.95 -17.55 -2.27
CA ASP A 238 17.29 -16.71 -3.28
C ASP A 238 15.77 -16.84 -3.20
N THR A 239 15.22 -18.00 -2.85
CA THR A 239 13.78 -18.11 -2.59
C THR A 239 13.33 -17.20 -1.45
N ALA A 240 14.09 -17.14 -0.34
CA ALA A 240 13.77 -16.28 0.79
C ALA A 240 13.78 -14.80 0.41
N VAL A 241 14.78 -14.36 -0.38
CA VAL A 241 14.86 -12.97 -0.83
C VAL A 241 13.78 -12.62 -1.85
N HIS A 242 13.39 -13.59 -2.69
CA HIS A 242 12.28 -13.49 -3.62
C HIS A 242 10.94 -13.33 -2.92
N ILE A 243 10.66 -14.15 -1.90
CA ILE A 243 9.45 -14.00 -1.07
C ILE A 243 9.43 -12.61 -0.42
N MET A 244 10.54 -12.20 0.20
CA MET A 244 10.66 -10.88 0.83
C MET A 244 10.43 -9.76 -0.20
N HIS A 245 11.07 -9.81 -1.37
CA HIS A 245 10.96 -8.78 -2.41
C HIS A 245 9.51 -8.59 -2.86
N GLU A 246 8.83 -9.67 -3.25
CA GLU A 246 7.46 -9.58 -3.73
C GLU A 246 6.48 -9.19 -2.62
N ALA A 247 6.66 -9.70 -1.40
CA ALA A 247 5.78 -9.37 -0.29
C ALA A 247 5.96 -7.93 0.23
N VAL A 248 7.16 -7.34 0.07
CA VAL A 248 7.39 -5.91 0.32
C VAL A 248 6.66 -5.04 -0.72
N HIS A 249 6.52 -5.49 -1.97
CA HIS A 249 5.65 -4.82 -2.95
C HIS A 249 4.18 -4.88 -2.52
N LEU A 250 3.70 -6.04 -2.05
CA LEU A 250 2.33 -6.16 -1.52
C LEU A 250 2.08 -5.20 -0.35
N LYS A 251 3.02 -5.10 0.60
CA LYS A 251 2.97 -4.12 1.70
C LYS A 251 2.88 -2.68 1.18
N LEU A 252 3.70 -2.33 0.19
CA LEU A 252 3.68 -0.99 -0.38
C LEU A 252 2.37 -0.70 -1.10
N SER A 253 1.82 -1.66 -1.87
CA SER A 253 0.50 -1.54 -2.48
C SER A 253 -0.58 -1.25 -1.44
N ASP A 254 -0.55 -1.95 -0.29
CA ASP A 254 -1.47 -1.69 0.82
C ASP A 254 -1.30 -0.29 1.40
N MET A 255 -0.05 0.16 1.55
CA MET A 255 0.21 1.49 2.06
C MET A 255 -0.29 2.59 1.11
N VAL A 256 -0.01 2.48 -0.19
CA VAL A 256 -0.38 3.52 -1.18
C VAL A 256 -1.87 3.58 -1.47
N ARG A 257 -2.63 2.49 -1.26
CA ARG A 257 -4.12 2.48 -1.31
C ARG A 257 -4.75 3.45 -0.33
N THR A 258 -4.05 3.75 0.77
CA THR A 258 -4.50 4.74 1.75
C THR A 258 -3.70 6.03 1.67
N SER A 259 -2.68 6.17 0.83
CA SER A 259 -1.87 7.40 0.77
C SER A 259 -1.31 7.56 -0.64
N ALA A 260 -1.74 8.59 -1.36
CA ALA A 260 -1.13 8.92 -2.65
C ALA A 260 0.38 9.16 -2.47
N ALA A 261 1.18 8.46 -3.27
CA ALA A 261 2.64 8.53 -3.17
C ALA A 261 3.26 9.46 -4.22
N VAL A 262 2.71 9.47 -5.43
CA VAL A 262 3.23 10.21 -6.58
C VAL A 262 2.22 11.25 -7.02
N VAL A 263 2.68 12.48 -7.32
CA VAL A 263 1.83 13.57 -7.83
C VAL A 263 1.80 13.63 -9.37
N ASP A 264 2.83 13.07 -10.02
CA ASP A 264 2.97 13.04 -11.48
C ASP A 264 3.66 11.73 -11.90
N GLU A 265 2.93 10.90 -12.64
CA GLU A 265 3.35 9.57 -13.08
C GLU A 265 4.23 9.65 -14.35
N ALA A 266 5.35 10.38 -14.25
CA ALA A 266 6.28 10.55 -15.35
C ALA A 266 7.02 9.24 -15.70
N MET A 267 7.39 9.08 -16.97
CA MET A 267 8.34 8.04 -17.41
C MET A 267 9.77 8.55 -17.23
N VAL A 268 10.62 7.72 -16.61
CA VAL A 268 12.04 8.01 -16.39
C VAL A 268 12.91 6.91 -16.99
N THR A 269 14.07 7.29 -17.51
CA THR A 269 15.07 6.35 -18.04
C THR A 269 16.13 6.08 -16.98
N LEU A 270 16.25 4.81 -16.59
CA LEU A 270 17.21 4.35 -15.59
C LEU A 270 18.58 4.07 -16.21
N PRO A 271 19.68 4.23 -15.46
CA PRO A 271 21.05 4.08 -15.98
C PRO A 271 21.40 2.63 -16.36
N TRP A 272 20.55 1.66 -16.01
CA TRP A 272 20.64 0.27 -16.47
C TRP A 272 19.72 -0.04 -17.66
N GLY A 273 19.34 0.99 -18.43
CA GLY A 273 18.66 0.84 -19.74
C GLY A 273 17.18 0.48 -19.65
N ARG A 274 16.50 0.83 -18.56
CA ARG A 274 15.06 0.59 -18.37
C ARG A 274 14.31 1.91 -18.34
N GLU A 275 13.34 2.07 -19.23
CA GLU A 275 12.30 3.08 -19.09
C GLU A 275 11.19 2.54 -18.18
N ILE A 276 10.75 3.36 -17.22
CA ILE A 276 9.79 2.95 -16.20
C ILE A 276 9.11 4.19 -15.59
N THR A 277 7.94 4.02 -14.99
CA THR A 277 7.25 5.12 -14.32
C THR A 277 7.87 5.45 -12.94
N VAL A 278 7.64 6.67 -12.44
CA VAL A 278 8.09 7.11 -11.11
C VAL A 278 7.54 6.21 -9.98
N SER A 279 6.26 5.81 -10.00
CA SER A 279 5.73 4.92 -8.96
C SER A 279 6.48 3.59 -8.94
N ASN A 280 6.75 3.00 -10.10
CA ASN A 280 7.50 1.76 -10.17
C ASN A 280 8.96 1.92 -9.71
N CYS A 281 9.58 3.10 -9.90
CA CYS A 281 10.87 3.41 -9.27
C CYS A 281 10.78 3.44 -7.74
N LEU A 282 9.68 3.97 -7.18
CA LEU A 282 9.46 4.02 -5.74
C LEU A 282 9.28 2.62 -5.15
N PHE A 283 8.52 1.77 -5.83
CA PHE A 283 8.38 0.35 -5.50
C PHE A 283 9.73 -0.37 -5.53
N ALA A 284 10.51 -0.18 -6.59
CA ALA A 284 11.85 -0.76 -6.69
C ALA A 284 12.77 -0.27 -5.56
N PHE A 285 12.77 1.04 -5.26
CA PHE A 285 13.57 1.59 -4.17
C PHE A 285 13.21 0.98 -2.82
N HIS A 286 11.91 0.95 -2.49
CA HIS A 286 11.40 0.34 -1.26
C HIS A 286 11.88 -1.11 -1.12
N ALA A 287 11.71 -1.93 -2.16
CA ALA A 287 12.15 -3.32 -2.11
C ALA A 287 13.68 -3.49 -2.03
N TYR A 288 14.46 -2.61 -2.67
CA TYR A 288 15.92 -2.67 -2.57
C TYR A 288 16.47 -2.28 -1.18
N VAL A 289 15.76 -1.43 -0.42
CA VAL A 289 16.13 -1.13 0.97
C VAL A 289 16.04 -2.39 1.83
N HIS A 290 14.93 -3.13 1.75
CA HIS A 290 14.75 -4.39 2.47
C HIS A 290 15.73 -5.48 1.98
N LEU A 291 15.98 -5.55 0.68
CA LEU A 291 16.97 -6.45 0.09
C LEU A 291 18.36 -6.24 0.68
N GLN A 292 18.76 -4.99 0.92
CA GLN A 292 20.07 -4.69 1.48
C GLN A 292 20.20 -5.24 2.91
N VAL A 293 19.17 -5.10 3.75
CA VAL A 293 19.17 -5.69 5.10
C VAL A 293 19.30 -7.20 5.03
N PHE A 294 18.48 -7.85 4.20
CA PHE A 294 18.52 -9.30 4.05
C PHE A 294 19.88 -9.79 3.58
N ARG A 295 20.46 -9.13 2.57
CA ARG A 295 21.79 -9.48 2.05
C ARG A 295 22.86 -9.35 3.14
N THR A 296 22.86 -8.25 3.89
CA THR A 296 23.80 -8.08 5.02
C THR A 296 23.57 -9.17 6.09
N ALA A 297 22.33 -9.57 6.34
CA ALA A 297 22.01 -10.69 7.22
C ALA A 297 22.55 -12.03 6.70
N VAL A 298 22.41 -12.33 5.41
CA VAL A 298 22.99 -13.53 4.78
C VAL A 298 24.52 -13.53 4.94
N GLU A 299 25.19 -12.42 4.62
CA GLU A 299 26.66 -12.33 4.69
C GLU A 299 27.19 -12.49 6.13
N GLN A 300 26.49 -11.97 7.14
CA GLN A 300 27.00 -11.88 8.52
C GLN A 300 26.46 -12.96 9.45
N LEU A 301 25.21 -13.41 9.24
CA LEU A 301 24.52 -14.39 10.07
C LEU A 301 24.35 -15.73 9.36
N GLY A 302 24.39 -15.75 8.02
CA GLY A 302 24.24 -16.95 7.19
C GLY A 302 25.11 -18.13 7.59
N PRO A 303 26.41 -17.96 7.94
CA PRO A 303 27.27 -19.07 8.36
C PRO A 303 26.71 -19.92 9.50
N ARG A 304 25.84 -19.36 10.37
CA ARG A 304 25.18 -20.10 11.47
C ARG A 304 24.12 -21.08 10.98
N TYR A 305 23.62 -20.87 9.77
CA TYR A 305 22.50 -21.57 9.17
C TYR A 305 22.94 -22.53 8.05
N TYR A 306 24.24 -22.60 7.72
CA TYR A 306 24.73 -23.45 6.62
C TYR A 306 24.46 -24.95 6.83
N ALA A 307 24.42 -25.42 8.08
CA ALA A 307 24.10 -26.81 8.39
C ALA A 307 22.67 -27.18 7.93
N ASP A 308 21.73 -26.26 8.08
CA ASP A 308 20.31 -26.49 7.80
C ASP A 308 19.92 -26.08 6.38
N TYR A 309 20.60 -25.07 5.82
CA TYR A 309 20.24 -24.41 4.55
C TYR A 309 21.25 -24.61 3.42
N GLY A 310 22.41 -25.21 3.69
CA GLY A 310 23.55 -25.24 2.76
C GLY A 310 24.21 -23.85 2.64
N ALA A 311 25.49 -23.82 2.27
CA ALA A 311 26.17 -22.55 2.01
C ALA A 311 25.67 -21.93 0.69
N PRO A 312 25.49 -20.60 0.58
CA PRO A 312 25.09 -19.92 -0.66
C PRO A 312 25.87 -20.38 -1.90
N GLU A 313 27.18 -20.57 -1.78
CA GLU A 313 28.07 -20.97 -2.86
C GLU A 313 27.74 -22.35 -3.44
N SER A 314 27.10 -23.23 -2.65
CA SER A 314 26.68 -24.55 -3.12
C SER A 314 25.56 -24.49 -4.16
N TYR A 315 24.87 -23.36 -4.28
CA TYR A 315 23.77 -23.14 -5.21
C TYR A 315 24.20 -22.40 -6.50
N LEU A 316 25.46 -21.94 -6.57
CA LEU A 316 25.93 -21.06 -7.65
C LEU A 316 25.73 -21.64 -9.05
N ALA A 317 26.03 -22.93 -9.24
CA ALA A 317 25.94 -23.58 -10.56
C ALA A 317 24.51 -23.65 -11.13
N ASN A 318 23.50 -23.62 -10.25
CA ASN A 318 22.08 -23.75 -10.63
C ASN A 318 21.31 -22.43 -10.54
N THR A 319 21.98 -21.33 -10.18
CA THR A 319 21.36 -20.03 -9.96
C THR A 319 21.67 -19.09 -11.12
N ARG A 320 20.64 -18.52 -11.74
CA ARG A 320 20.81 -17.52 -12.81
C ARG A 320 21.29 -16.19 -12.21
N PRO A 321 22.14 -15.40 -12.89
CA PRO A 321 22.54 -14.10 -12.37
C PRO A 321 21.39 -13.09 -12.42
N HIS A 322 21.05 -12.47 -11.30
CA HIS A 322 20.08 -11.38 -11.23
C HIS A 322 20.38 -10.41 -10.08
N ALA A 323 19.81 -9.21 -10.13
CA ALA A 323 20.15 -8.12 -9.20
C ALA A 323 19.71 -8.34 -7.74
N MET A 324 18.80 -9.29 -7.53
CA MET A 324 18.28 -9.67 -6.22
C MET A 324 19.01 -10.89 -5.62
N SER A 325 19.77 -11.63 -6.43
CA SER A 325 20.42 -12.86 -5.98
C SER A 325 21.42 -12.54 -4.88
N VAL A 326 21.40 -13.32 -3.81
CA VAL A 326 22.44 -13.31 -2.78
C VAL A 326 23.54 -14.33 -3.09
N VAL A 327 23.37 -15.15 -4.13
CA VAL A 327 24.30 -16.21 -4.57
C VAL A 327 25.08 -15.80 -5.82
N ASN A 328 24.37 -15.40 -6.89
CA ASN A 328 24.94 -15.13 -8.21
C ASN A 328 24.63 -13.70 -8.67
N THR A 329 25.55 -12.77 -8.41
CA THR A 329 25.47 -11.40 -8.95
C THR A 329 26.48 -11.22 -10.07
N ALA A 330 26.07 -10.63 -11.20
CA ALA A 330 26.97 -10.26 -12.30
C ALA A 330 27.87 -9.08 -11.90
N ALA A 331 28.81 -9.31 -10.98
CA ALA A 331 29.54 -8.30 -10.21
C ALA A 331 30.34 -7.28 -11.03
N THR A 332 30.54 -7.52 -12.33
CA THR A 332 31.31 -6.65 -13.24
C THR A 332 30.47 -5.63 -14.00
N THR A 333 29.13 -5.72 -13.99
CA THR A 333 28.27 -4.74 -14.68
C THR A 333 27.78 -3.66 -13.69
N PRO A 334 27.85 -2.36 -14.02
CA PRO A 334 27.25 -1.31 -13.19
C PRO A 334 25.76 -1.57 -12.96
N PHE A 335 25.27 -1.28 -11.74
CA PHE A 335 23.87 -1.53 -11.34
C PHE A 335 23.41 -2.99 -11.46
N SER A 336 24.36 -3.94 -11.48
CA SER A 336 24.08 -5.38 -11.42
C SER A 336 23.58 -5.82 -10.05
N ARG A 337 23.79 -5.01 -9.01
CA ARG A 337 23.41 -5.32 -7.62
C ARG A 337 22.33 -4.36 -7.12
N GLY A 338 21.38 -4.89 -6.36
CA GLY A 338 20.28 -4.11 -5.76
C GLY A 338 20.75 -2.87 -4.98
N HIS A 339 21.82 -2.97 -4.19
CA HIS A 339 22.33 -1.83 -3.40
C HIS A 339 22.76 -0.61 -4.25
N GLN A 340 23.33 -0.83 -5.44
CA GLN A 340 23.71 0.28 -6.33
C GLN A 340 22.46 0.98 -6.88
N ARG A 341 21.42 0.20 -7.17
CA ARG A 341 20.12 0.72 -7.60
C ARG A 341 19.42 1.47 -6.47
N MET A 342 19.48 0.94 -5.24
CA MET A 342 18.97 1.57 -4.03
C MET A 342 19.57 2.96 -3.83
N ILE A 343 20.90 3.06 -3.85
CA ILE A 343 21.62 4.33 -3.66
C ILE A 343 21.19 5.35 -4.72
N TYR A 344 21.22 4.96 -6.00
CA TYR A 344 20.82 5.84 -7.09
C TYR A 344 19.37 6.31 -6.97
N LEU A 345 18.42 5.40 -6.73
CA LEU A 345 17.01 5.77 -6.61
C LEU A 345 16.76 6.66 -5.40
N GLY A 346 17.37 6.36 -4.25
CA GLY A 346 17.27 7.20 -3.06
C GLY A 346 17.83 8.61 -3.30
N GLU A 347 18.93 8.71 -4.03
CA GLU A 347 19.50 10.01 -4.45
C GLU A 347 18.55 10.79 -5.35
N GLN A 348 18.02 10.15 -6.40
CA GLN A 348 17.10 10.81 -7.31
C GLN A 348 15.84 11.28 -6.58
N PHE A 349 15.23 10.45 -5.72
CA PHE A 349 14.02 10.82 -4.97
C PHE A 349 14.22 11.95 -3.97
N ARG A 350 15.44 12.11 -3.44
CA ARG A 350 15.79 13.22 -2.54
C ARG A 350 16.26 14.48 -3.29
N THR A 351 16.44 14.40 -4.61
CA THR A 351 16.93 15.49 -5.45
C THR A 351 16.04 15.69 -6.68
N THR A 352 16.47 15.22 -7.86
CA THR A 352 15.86 15.47 -9.17
C THR A 352 14.39 15.06 -9.25
N TRP A 353 14.00 13.99 -8.55
CA TRP A 353 12.65 13.42 -8.60
C TRP A 353 11.79 13.79 -7.39
N ALA A 354 12.29 14.65 -6.48
CA ALA A 354 11.56 15.04 -5.28
C ALA A 354 10.21 15.72 -5.59
N SER A 355 10.11 16.43 -6.72
CA SER A 355 8.90 17.11 -7.18
C SER A 355 7.82 16.14 -7.67
N TYR A 356 8.17 14.91 -8.05
CA TYR A 356 7.19 13.89 -8.45
C TYR A 356 6.51 13.21 -7.26
N LEU A 357 7.03 13.40 -6.04
CA LEU A 357 6.51 12.76 -4.85
C LEU A 357 5.53 13.65 -4.09
N THR A 358 4.54 13.04 -3.42
CA THR A 358 3.77 13.72 -2.39
C THR A 358 4.64 14.04 -1.18
N PRO A 359 4.26 15.01 -0.32
CA PRO A 359 4.98 15.24 0.94
C PRO A 359 5.08 13.99 1.82
N ALA A 360 4.08 13.09 1.78
CA ALA A 360 4.11 11.84 2.53
C ALA A 360 5.16 10.87 1.97
N ALA A 361 5.20 10.68 0.65
CA ALA A 361 6.21 9.82 0.03
C ALA A 361 7.65 10.35 0.21
N ARG A 362 7.86 11.68 0.22
CA ARG A 362 9.17 12.25 0.57
C ARG A 362 9.62 11.87 1.99
N ARG A 363 8.72 11.99 2.98
CA ARG A 363 9.01 11.54 4.36
C ARG A 363 9.32 10.05 4.42
N MET A 364 8.60 9.23 3.65
CA MET A 364 8.88 7.80 3.57
C MET A 364 10.28 7.54 3.00
N VAL A 365 10.66 8.20 1.90
CA VAL A 365 12.00 8.06 1.30
C VAL A 365 13.10 8.47 2.28
N ASP A 366 12.92 9.61 2.97
CA ASP A 366 13.88 10.07 3.98
C ASP A 366 14.00 9.06 5.13
N TRP A 367 12.87 8.58 5.67
CA TRP A 367 12.86 7.55 6.70
C TRP A 367 13.56 6.26 6.25
N LEU A 368 13.30 5.77 5.04
CA LEU A 368 13.96 4.58 4.50
C LEU A 368 15.48 4.77 4.40
N CYS A 369 15.93 5.95 3.94
CA CYS A 369 17.34 6.30 3.87
C CYS A 369 17.99 6.40 5.27
N GLU A 370 17.29 6.99 6.25
CA GLU A 370 17.74 7.09 7.64
C GLU A 370 17.82 5.71 8.30
N ALA A 371 16.82 4.86 8.08
CA ALA A 371 16.75 3.52 8.65
C ALA A 371 17.90 2.63 8.14
N ILE A 372 18.23 2.69 6.84
CA ILE A 372 19.31 1.89 6.24
C ILE A 372 20.70 2.53 6.36
N GLY A 373 20.76 3.83 6.68
CA GLY A 373 21.99 4.62 6.79
C GLY A 373 23.11 4.00 7.64
N PRO A 374 22.83 3.25 8.74
CA PRO A 374 23.87 2.57 9.50
C PRO A 374 24.59 1.43 8.75
N MET A 375 23.99 0.89 7.67
CA MET A 375 24.56 -0.19 6.84
C MET A 375 25.17 0.30 5.53
N VAL A 376 24.61 1.37 4.96
CA VAL A 376 25.01 1.92 3.67
C VAL A 376 25.11 3.42 3.78
N ASP A 377 26.20 4.01 3.27
CA ASP A 377 26.33 5.46 3.22
C ASP A 377 25.35 6.05 2.20
N MET A 378 24.21 6.52 2.71
CA MET A 378 23.14 7.20 1.97
C MET A 378 23.19 8.72 2.21
N ARG A 379 24.32 9.25 2.70
CA ARG A 379 24.46 10.68 2.96
C ARG A 379 24.53 11.40 1.61
N ILE A 380 23.49 12.17 1.36
CA ILE A 380 23.50 13.24 0.38
C ILE A 380 23.77 14.48 1.21
N GLU A 381 24.83 15.22 0.91
CA GLU A 381 24.97 16.59 1.37
C GLU A 381 23.72 17.32 0.87
N ARG A 382 22.75 17.54 1.78
CA ARG A 382 21.60 18.38 1.44
C ARG A 382 22.20 19.70 0.98
N PRO A 383 21.81 20.24 -0.19
CA PRO A 383 21.98 21.67 -0.40
C PRO A 383 21.36 22.33 0.82
N ASP A 384 22.16 23.09 1.58
CA ASP A 384 21.72 23.73 2.82
C ASP A 384 20.30 24.26 2.65
N GLU A 385 19.31 23.60 3.27
CA GLU A 385 17.94 24.11 3.33
C GLU A 385 17.91 25.45 4.10
N ALA A 386 19.04 25.85 4.71
CA ALA A 386 19.33 27.18 5.22
C ALA A 386 19.45 28.28 4.13
N ARG A 387 19.32 27.96 2.83
CA ARG A 387 19.43 28.97 1.75
C ARG A 387 18.29 28.95 0.72
N ALA A 388 17.16 28.34 1.06
CA ALA A 388 15.88 28.54 0.36
C ALA A 388 14.80 29.19 1.25
N ALA A 389 15.17 29.68 2.44
CA ALA A 389 14.48 30.80 3.07
C ALA A 389 14.97 32.10 2.40
N GLY A 390 14.76 32.21 1.08
CA GLY A 390 14.61 33.53 0.50
C GLY A 390 13.47 34.22 1.24
N GLU A 391 13.62 35.51 1.50
CA GLU A 391 12.57 36.38 2.01
C GLU A 391 11.34 36.29 1.09
N ALA A 392 10.55 35.23 1.23
CA ALA A 392 9.20 35.18 0.72
C ALA A 392 8.49 36.27 1.50
N GLN A 393 8.25 37.40 0.83
CA GLN A 393 7.43 38.49 1.35
C GLN A 393 6.23 37.86 2.04
N ALA A 394 5.97 38.30 3.28
CA ALA A 394 4.78 37.90 4.02
C ALA A 394 3.58 38.08 3.09
N ALA A 395 3.04 36.97 2.58
CA ALA A 395 1.84 36.99 1.78
C ALA A 395 0.73 37.33 2.77
N THR A 396 0.38 38.62 2.81
CA THR A 396 -0.83 39.06 3.49
C THR A 396 -2.00 38.30 2.89
N ALA A 397 -2.79 37.65 3.75
CA ALA A 397 -4.03 37.01 3.35
C ALA A 397 -4.84 37.95 2.43
N PRO A 398 -5.45 37.45 1.33
CA PRO A 398 -6.27 38.26 0.44
C PRO A 398 -7.37 39.00 1.21
N ALA A 399 -7.90 40.07 0.62
CA ALA A 399 -9.10 40.71 1.16
C ALA A 399 -10.25 39.67 1.23
N PRO A 400 -10.91 39.51 2.40
CA PRO A 400 -11.85 38.40 2.64
C PRO A 400 -13.07 38.55 1.73
N THR A 401 -13.17 37.68 0.74
CA THR A 401 -14.26 37.72 -0.26
C THR A 401 -15.01 36.40 -0.37
N ILE A 402 -14.36 35.28 -0.02
CA ILE A 402 -14.94 33.94 -0.16
C ILE A 402 -15.03 33.28 1.21
N ARG A 403 -16.22 32.78 1.54
CA ARG A 403 -16.46 31.90 2.70
C ARG A 403 -16.50 30.46 2.24
N TYR A 404 -16.12 29.53 3.10
CA TYR A 404 -16.12 28.10 2.77
C TYR A 404 -17.01 27.33 3.72
N THR A 405 -17.77 26.36 3.21
CA THR A 405 -18.51 25.39 4.01
C THR A 405 -18.25 23.97 3.53
N LYS A 406 -18.48 22.99 4.40
CA LYS A 406 -18.41 21.57 4.04
C LYS A 406 -19.47 21.24 2.99
N ASN A 407 -19.12 20.42 2.02
CA ASN A 407 -20.10 19.94 1.05
C ASN A 407 -21.16 19.06 1.76
N PRO A 408 -22.46 19.38 1.70
CA PRO A 408 -23.50 18.60 2.38
C PRO A 408 -23.71 17.21 1.77
N LYS A 409 -23.14 16.95 0.59
CA LYS A 409 -23.23 15.69 -0.15
C LYS A 409 -22.02 14.79 0.11
N LEU A 410 -21.47 14.81 1.32
CA LEU A 410 -20.34 13.97 1.70
C LEU A 410 -20.78 12.74 2.47
N HIS A 411 -20.10 11.63 2.18
CA HIS A 411 -20.03 10.50 3.09
C HIS A 411 -18.70 10.58 3.85
N LEU A 412 -18.72 10.41 5.17
CA LEU A 412 -17.58 10.64 6.04
C LEU A 412 -17.37 9.46 7.00
N ARG A 413 -16.11 9.05 7.19
CA ARG A 413 -15.70 8.07 8.21
C ARG A 413 -14.47 8.58 8.96
N PRO A 414 -14.64 9.16 10.16
CA PRO A 414 -13.52 9.62 10.97
C PRO A 414 -12.86 8.45 11.72
N LEU A 415 -11.53 8.40 11.66
CA LEU A 415 -10.67 7.50 12.44
C LEU A 415 -9.82 8.37 13.37
N LYS A 416 -10.39 8.73 14.52
CA LYS A 416 -9.83 9.75 15.43
C LYS A 416 -8.48 9.32 16.00
N GLU A 417 -8.36 8.05 16.36
CA GLU A 417 -7.15 7.41 16.87
C GLU A 417 -5.98 7.47 15.88
N HIS A 418 -6.26 7.65 14.58
CA HIS A 418 -5.25 7.76 13.54
C HIS A 418 -5.16 9.16 12.91
N GLY A 419 -5.96 10.12 13.38
CA GLY A 419 -6.00 11.48 12.81
C GLY A 419 -6.39 11.50 11.32
N ILE A 420 -7.24 10.57 10.90
CA ILE A 420 -7.62 10.39 9.50
C ILE A 420 -9.14 10.58 9.33
N LEU A 421 -9.53 11.18 8.21
CA LEU A 421 -10.92 11.19 7.75
C LEU A 421 -10.98 10.57 6.35
N PHE A 422 -11.71 9.47 6.18
CA PHE A 422 -12.14 9.04 4.86
C PHE A 422 -13.38 9.83 4.44
N ALA A 423 -13.40 10.30 3.19
CA ALA A 423 -14.47 11.10 2.64
C ALA A 423 -14.74 10.73 1.18
N SER A 424 -15.99 10.86 0.74
CA SER A 424 -16.40 10.63 -0.65
C SER A 424 -17.55 11.58 -0.99
N VAL A 425 -17.50 12.20 -2.17
CA VAL A 425 -18.59 13.05 -2.67
C VAL A 425 -19.61 12.16 -3.34
N ILE A 426 -20.89 12.31 -2.97
CA ILE A 426 -21.96 11.46 -3.46
C ILE A 426 -22.03 11.36 -4.99
N GLU A 427 -21.78 12.47 -5.69
CA GLU A 427 -21.91 12.62 -7.15
C GLU A 427 -20.63 12.22 -7.91
N GLN A 428 -19.51 12.17 -7.21
CA GLN A 428 -18.20 11.79 -7.73
C GLN A 428 -17.53 10.93 -6.66
N PRO A 429 -17.88 9.64 -6.57
CA PRO A 429 -17.64 8.84 -5.38
C PRO A 429 -16.19 8.37 -5.21
N GLN A 430 -15.22 9.21 -5.58
CA GLN A 430 -13.82 8.96 -5.28
C GLN A 430 -13.58 8.93 -3.78
N ILE A 431 -12.89 7.89 -3.30
CA ILE A 431 -12.56 7.77 -1.89
C ILE A 431 -11.31 8.60 -1.63
N ARG A 432 -11.43 9.57 -0.73
CA ARG A 432 -10.34 10.46 -0.33
C ARG A 432 -9.99 10.21 1.12
N LYS A 433 -8.70 10.29 1.43
CA LYS A 433 -8.18 10.33 2.79
C LYS A 433 -7.66 11.72 3.09
N LEU A 434 -8.22 12.36 4.12
CA LEU A 434 -7.65 13.56 4.70
C LEU A 434 -6.77 13.17 5.89
N ASN A 435 -5.53 13.64 5.88
CA ASN A 435 -4.65 13.57 7.05
C ASN A 435 -5.08 14.59 8.11
N THR A 436 -4.43 14.59 9.28
CA THR A 436 -4.77 15.47 10.40
C THR A 436 -4.86 16.95 10.02
N ALA A 437 -3.94 17.45 9.18
CA ALA A 437 -3.92 18.85 8.80
C ALA A 437 -5.06 19.19 7.84
N ALA A 438 -5.30 18.36 6.81
CA ALA A 438 -6.40 18.52 5.88
C ALA A 438 -7.77 18.35 6.54
N TRP A 439 -7.89 17.42 7.49
CA TRP A 439 -9.09 17.24 8.29
C TRP A 439 -9.33 18.44 9.20
N LEU A 440 -8.30 18.96 9.88
CA LEU A 440 -8.43 20.20 10.66
C LEU A 440 -8.94 21.35 9.79
N MET A 441 -8.38 21.55 8.60
CA MET A 441 -8.83 22.60 7.70
C MET A 441 -10.28 22.40 7.25
N PHE A 442 -10.64 21.17 6.89
CA PHE A 442 -12.01 20.79 6.59
C PHE A 442 -12.98 21.09 7.75
N GLU A 443 -12.59 20.83 9.01
CA GLU A 443 -13.39 21.14 10.18
C GLU A 443 -13.52 22.65 10.46
N LEU A 444 -12.49 23.43 10.12
CA LEU A 444 -12.52 24.89 10.25
C LEU A 444 -13.38 25.57 9.17
N CYS A 445 -13.59 24.91 8.04
CA CYS A 445 -14.44 25.38 6.95
C CYS A 445 -15.93 25.24 7.31
N ASP A 446 -16.47 26.22 8.01
CA ASP A 446 -17.91 26.32 8.27
C ASP A 446 -18.36 27.79 8.33
N GLY A 447 -18.53 28.39 7.15
CA GLY A 447 -18.92 29.79 6.97
C GLY A 447 -17.80 30.81 7.23
N ARG A 448 -16.57 30.33 7.47
CA ARG A 448 -15.38 31.17 7.69
C ARG A 448 -14.78 31.63 6.38
N ASN A 449 -14.31 32.88 6.36
CA ASN A 449 -13.49 33.41 5.28
C ASN A 449 -12.00 33.05 5.50
N GLU A 450 -11.20 33.36 4.50
CA GLU A 450 -9.75 33.10 4.45
C GLU A 450 -8.98 33.64 5.67
N ARG A 451 -9.31 34.86 6.11
CA ARG A 451 -8.67 35.49 7.27
C ARG A 451 -9.01 34.76 8.57
N ASP A 452 -10.29 34.46 8.78
CA ASP A 452 -10.77 33.75 9.97
C ASP A 452 -10.22 32.32 10.04
N LEU A 453 -10.05 31.67 8.87
CA LEU A 453 -9.40 30.36 8.75
C LEU A 453 -7.92 30.43 9.15
N ALA A 454 -7.17 31.40 8.62
CA ALA A 454 -5.75 31.58 8.95
C ALA A 454 -5.55 31.83 10.45
N GLN A 455 -6.36 32.71 11.04
CA GLN A 455 -6.30 33.04 12.46
C GLN A 455 -6.62 31.81 13.33
N ALA A 456 -7.68 31.07 13.01
CA ALA A 456 -8.04 29.87 13.77
C ALA A 456 -7.00 28.76 13.63
N TYR A 457 -6.46 28.56 12.44
CA TYR A 457 -5.38 27.60 12.21
C TYR A 457 -4.13 27.96 13.01
N ALA A 458 -3.72 29.24 13.02
CA ALA A 458 -2.60 29.74 13.82
C ALA A 458 -2.82 29.48 15.32
N GLN A 459 -4.02 29.75 15.83
CA GLN A 459 -4.38 29.52 17.23
C GLN A 459 -4.29 28.04 17.64
N ILE A 460 -4.76 27.13 16.79
CA ILE A 460 -4.77 25.68 17.08
C ILE A 460 -3.39 25.05 16.94
N THR A 461 -2.63 25.46 15.92
CA THR A 461 -1.34 24.84 15.58
C THR A 461 -0.13 25.52 16.22
N GLY A 462 -0.30 26.73 16.75
CA GLY A 462 0.80 27.55 17.28
C GLY A 462 1.70 28.17 16.20
N VAL A 463 1.34 28.04 14.92
CA VAL A 463 2.05 28.70 13.81
C VAL A 463 1.76 30.20 13.85
N ALA A 464 2.76 31.03 13.53
CA ALA A 464 2.58 32.48 13.44
C ALA A 464 1.54 32.84 12.36
N GLU A 465 0.67 33.81 12.65
CA GLU A 465 -0.48 34.18 11.81
C GLU A 465 -0.07 34.59 10.39
N ASP A 466 1.07 35.28 10.25
CA ASP A 466 1.66 35.69 8.97
C ASP A 466 2.15 34.52 8.10
N ARG A 467 2.38 33.34 8.70
CA ARG A 467 2.77 32.11 8.02
C ARG A 467 1.64 31.09 7.90
N ALA A 468 0.52 31.31 8.59
CA ALA A 468 -0.62 30.40 8.55
C ALA A 468 -1.20 30.32 7.13
N TRP A 469 -1.40 31.46 6.46
CA TRP A 469 -1.96 31.51 5.10
C TRP A 469 -1.19 30.64 4.11
N GLN A 470 0.15 30.77 4.09
CA GLN A 470 1.04 29.99 3.23
C GLN A 470 0.93 28.46 3.42
N LYS A 471 0.49 28.02 4.61
CA LYS A 471 0.25 26.60 4.91
C LYS A 471 -1.15 26.14 4.52
N ILE A 472 -2.14 27.03 4.61
CA ILE A 472 -3.55 26.68 4.44
C ILE A 472 -4.04 26.86 3.00
N GLU A 473 -3.51 27.82 2.25
CA GLU A 473 -3.97 28.15 0.90
C GLU A 473 -3.90 26.94 -0.06
N PRO A 474 -2.77 26.23 -0.22
CA PRO A 474 -2.73 25.05 -1.11
C PRO A 474 -3.66 23.92 -0.64
N MET A 475 -3.88 23.82 0.67
CA MET A 475 -4.77 22.81 1.26
C MET A 475 -6.23 23.14 1.00
N LEU A 476 -6.59 24.42 1.09
CA LEU A 476 -7.92 24.94 0.81
C LEU A 476 -8.26 24.77 -0.67
N GLU A 477 -7.34 25.15 -1.57
CA GLU A 477 -7.47 24.92 -3.01
C GLU A 477 -7.72 23.44 -3.32
N HIS A 478 -6.97 22.53 -2.69
CA HIS A 478 -7.15 21.10 -2.88
C HIS A 478 -8.49 20.59 -2.33
N LEU A 479 -8.94 21.09 -1.17
CA LEU A 479 -10.25 20.72 -0.59
C LEU A 479 -11.42 21.22 -1.46
N VAL A 480 -11.30 22.40 -2.08
CA VAL A 480 -12.28 22.91 -3.06
C VAL A 480 -12.25 22.07 -4.33
N ALA A 481 -11.08 21.86 -4.92
CA ALA A 481 -10.93 21.09 -6.17
C ALA A 481 -11.43 19.64 -6.04
N SER A 482 -11.31 19.07 -4.84
CA SER A 482 -11.80 17.73 -4.53
C SER A 482 -13.29 17.66 -4.17
N GLY A 483 -13.96 18.81 -4.07
CA GLY A 483 -15.37 18.91 -3.69
C GLY A 483 -15.66 18.62 -2.21
N MET A 484 -14.64 18.58 -1.35
CA MET A 484 -14.80 18.38 0.10
C MET A 484 -15.41 19.62 0.77
N ILE A 485 -15.07 20.80 0.27
CA ILE A 485 -15.67 22.07 0.69
C ILE A 485 -16.15 22.83 -0.54
N VAL A 486 -17.08 23.75 -0.35
CA VAL A 486 -17.61 24.62 -1.41
C VAL A 486 -17.48 26.08 -1.00
N PRO A 487 -17.12 26.98 -1.93
CA PRO A 487 -17.19 28.41 -1.69
C PRO A 487 -18.66 28.86 -1.61
N ILE A 488 -18.93 29.81 -0.73
CA ILE A 488 -20.22 30.48 -0.56
C ILE A 488 -20.01 31.95 -0.93
N ASP A 489 -20.77 32.43 -1.92
CA ASP A 489 -20.83 33.85 -2.25
C ASP A 489 -21.71 34.59 -1.23
N ASP A 490 -21.24 35.73 -0.72
CA ASP A 490 -21.93 36.58 0.27
C ASP A 490 -23.27 37.19 -0.24
N VAL A 491 -23.69 36.91 -1.47
CA VAL A 491 -24.83 37.58 -2.13
C VAL A 491 -26.21 37.00 -1.76
N ALA A 492 -26.29 35.86 -1.06
CA ALA A 492 -27.57 35.16 -0.83
C ALA A 492 -28.07 35.10 0.63
N ILE A 493 -27.40 35.75 1.59
CA ILE A 493 -27.76 35.61 3.02
C ILE A 493 -28.71 36.71 3.53
N ASP A 494 -29.04 37.74 2.73
CA ASP A 494 -29.85 38.87 3.21
C ASP A 494 -31.38 38.75 3.04
N ASP A 495 -31.91 37.64 2.50
CA ASP A 495 -33.36 37.54 2.17
C ASP A 495 -34.17 36.54 3.03
N ALA A 496 -33.60 36.00 4.11
CA ALA A 496 -34.28 34.99 4.95
C ALA A 496 -34.58 35.40 6.41
N THR A 497 -34.29 36.63 6.83
CA THR A 497 -34.45 37.04 8.25
C THR A 497 -35.43 38.18 8.52
N THR A 498 -36.28 38.54 7.56
CA THR A 498 -37.26 39.64 7.72
C THR A 498 -38.72 39.21 7.70
N VAL A 499 -39.10 38.01 8.16
CA VAL A 499 -40.50 37.75 8.57
C VAL A 499 -40.59 36.73 9.72
N ARG A 500 -40.50 37.20 10.97
CA ARG A 500 -41.45 36.88 12.07
C ARG A 500 -40.93 37.37 13.43
N GLU A 501 -41.07 38.66 13.68
CA GLU A 501 -41.45 39.15 15.01
C GLU A 501 -42.64 40.08 14.84
N GLY A 502 -43.79 39.70 15.42
CA GLY A 502 -45.03 40.44 15.22
C GLY A 502 -46.28 39.85 15.88
N ARG A 503 -46.28 39.88 17.22
CA ARG A 503 -47.42 40.04 18.14
C ARG A 503 -48.31 38.85 18.56
N ALA A 504 -48.21 38.64 19.87
CA ALA A 504 -49.18 38.13 20.84
C ALA A 504 -50.67 38.42 20.58
N ALA A 505 -51.49 37.39 20.81
CA ALA A 505 -52.56 37.34 21.82
C ALA A 505 -52.78 35.87 22.24
#